data_AF-A0A2S2NI56-F1
#
_entry.id   AF-A0A2S2NI56-F1
#
_cell.length_a   1.000
_cell.length_b   1.000
_cell.length_c   1.000
_cell.angle_alpha   90.00
_cell.angle_beta   90.00
_cell.angle_gamma   90.00
#
_symmetry.space_group_name_H-M   'P 1'
#
loop_
_entity.id
_entity.type
_entity.pdbx_description
1 polymer ?
#
loop_
_entity_poly.entity_id
_entity_poly.type
_entity_poly.pdbx_seq_one_letter_code
_entity_poly.pdbx_strand_id
1 'polypeptide(L)'
;MFFGLPFLPIHEVTEAFVDLMSICPPQDACTAFGDYIFDNYIEGQFSIEMWTHPINENITTRTTNGAERFHQGFNSEFYTTNPSVFMVIDVLKNIHIDTVTRMNQYHNGVQNIVRPIEKQKQVSKYIIVIFSIFN
;
A
#
# COMPACT_ATOMS: atom_id res chain seq x y z
N MET A 1 8.81 -15.10 9.33
CA MET A 1 8.33 -16.47 9.10
C MET A 1 7.11 -16.48 8.17
N PHE A 2 6.05 -15.74 8.49
CA PHE A 2 4.76 -15.77 7.76
C PHE A 2 4.69 -14.99 6.43
N PHE A 3 5.68 -14.16 6.12
CA PHE A 3 5.70 -13.35 4.89
C PHE A 3 5.72 -14.18 3.59
N GLY A 4 6.04 -15.47 3.68
CA GLY A 4 6.03 -16.40 2.54
C GLY A 4 4.63 -16.90 2.15
N LEU A 5 3.70 -16.97 3.10
CA LEU A 5 2.38 -17.58 2.90
C LEU A 5 1.58 -16.94 1.75
N PRO A 6 1.57 -15.60 1.56
CA PRO A 6 0.80 -15.00 0.48
C PRO A 6 1.25 -15.36 -0.92
N PHE A 7 2.41 -16.01 -1.08
CA PHE A 7 2.98 -16.40 -2.37
C PHE A 7 2.70 -17.86 -2.74
N LEU A 8 2.16 -18.64 -1.81
CA LEU A 8 1.84 -20.04 -2.03
C LEU A 8 0.51 -20.20 -2.79
N PRO A 9 0.33 -21.30 -3.53
CA PRO A 9 -0.99 -21.74 -3.98
C PRO A 9 -1.96 -21.84 -2.80
N ILE A 10 -3.21 -21.40 -2.98
CA ILE A 10 -4.23 -21.33 -1.92
C ILE A 10 -4.33 -22.62 -1.09
N HIS A 11 -4.27 -23.77 -1.77
CA HIS A 11 -4.41 -25.09 -1.14
C HIS A 11 -3.21 -25.52 -0.28
N GLU A 12 -2.04 -24.89 -0.44
CA GLU A 12 -0.83 -25.22 0.31
C GLU A 12 -0.67 -24.35 1.57
N VAL A 13 -1.44 -23.26 1.68
CA VAL A 13 -1.25 -22.22 2.71
C VAL A 13 -1.44 -22.75 4.13
N THR A 14 -2.51 -23.52 4.36
CA THR A 14 -2.83 -24.04 5.69
C THR A 14 -1.77 -25.03 6.17
N GLU A 15 -1.33 -25.94 5.29
CA GLU A 15 -0.26 -26.90 5.61
C GLU A 15 1.05 -26.18 5.90
N ALA A 16 1.43 -25.21 5.06
CA ALA A 16 2.63 -24.40 5.28
C ALA A 16 2.57 -23.59 6.58
N PHE A 17 1.39 -23.09 6.97
CA PHE A 17 1.21 -22.41 8.26
C PHE A 17 1.46 -23.37 9.42
N VAL A 18 0.95 -24.60 9.37
CA VAL A 18 1.19 -25.63 10.40
C VAL A 18 2.67 -25.96 10.49
N ASP A 19 3.34 -26.15 9.36
CA ASP A 19 4.79 -26.40 9.32
C ASP A 19 5.58 -25.26 9.97
N LEU A 20 5.23 -24.00 9.66
CA LEU A 20 5.85 -22.83 10.27
C LEU A 20 5.61 -22.78 11.78
N MET A 21 4.41 -23.11 12.26
CA MET A 21 4.12 -23.17 13.69
C MET A 21 4.90 -24.28 14.39
N SER A 22 5.17 -25.41 13.72
CA SER A 22 5.91 -26.54 14.30
C SER A 22 7.37 -26.22 14.63
N ILE A 23 7.98 -25.29 13.88
CA ILE A 23 9.37 -24.83 14.08
C ILE A 23 9.43 -23.51 14.86
N CYS A 24 8.29 -22.98 15.28
CA CYS A 24 8.20 -21.71 15.98
C CYS A 24 8.83 -21.84 17.38
N PRO A 25 9.71 -20.90 17.80
CA PRO A 25 10.23 -20.90 19.15
C PRO A 25 9.09 -20.82 20.18
N PRO A 26 9.16 -21.54 21.31
CA PRO A 26 8.13 -21.52 22.34
C PRO A 26 8.24 -20.23 23.17
N GLN A 27 7.94 -19.11 22.54
CA GLN A 27 7.93 -17.77 23.10
C GLN A 27 6.51 -17.22 23.01
N ASP A 28 6.00 -16.65 24.09
CA ASP A 28 4.62 -16.16 24.17
C ASP A 28 4.27 -15.19 23.03
N ALA A 29 5.22 -14.33 22.64
CA ALA A 29 5.05 -13.40 21.53
C ALA A 29 4.91 -14.10 20.17
N CYS A 30 5.61 -15.22 19.97
CA CYS A 30 5.55 -16.00 18.75
C CYS A 30 4.24 -16.79 18.65
N THR A 31 3.81 -17.40 19.75
CA THR A 31 2.50 -18.08 19.85
C THR A 31 1.36 -17.10 19.64
N ALA A 32 1.35 -15.97 20.35
CA ALA A 32 0.29 -14.95 20.21
C ALA A 32 0.21 -14.39 18.79
N PHE A 33 1.34 -14.25 18.11
CA PHE A 33 1.34 -13.83 16.71
C PHE A 33 0.80 -14.94 15.78
N GLY A 34 1.17 -16.20 16.02
CA GLY A 34 0.61 -17.35 15.31
C GLY A 34 -0.90 -17.46 15.47
N ASP A 35 -1.41 -17.36 16.70
CA ASP A 35 -2.84 -17.38 17.02
C ASP A 35 -3.58 -16.26 16.29
N TYR A 36 -3.04 -15.03 16.29
CA TYR A 36 -3.61 -13.92 15.54
C TYR A 36 -3.72 -14.23 14.04
N ILE A 37 -2.69 -14.81 13.43
CA ILE A 37 -2.73 -15.19 12.01
C ILE A 37 -3.77 -16.29 11.77
N PHE A 38 -3.82 -17.29 12.64
CA PHE A 38 -4.79 -18.38 12.56
C PHE A 38 -6.24 -17.84 12.61
N ASP A 39 -6.55 -17.07 13.65
CA ASP A 39 -7.90 -16.55 13.94
C ASP A 39 -8.41 -15.54 12.91
N ASN A 40 -7.52 -14.87 12.17
CA ASN A 40 -7.90 -13.80 11.24
C ASN A 40 -7.77 -14.22 9.77
N TYR A 41 -6.72 -14.97 9.42
CA TYR A 41 -6.31 -15.19 8.03
C TYR A 41 -6.34 -16.66 7.58
N ILE A 42 -6.33 -17.63 8.50
CA ILE A 42 -6.43 -19.06 8.17
C ILE A 42 -7.86 -19.55 8.33
N GLU A 43 -8.46 -19.40 9.52
CA GLU A 43 -9.86 -19.76 9.81
C GLU A 43 -10.76 -18.55 10.04
N GLY A 44 -10.20 -17.35 9.90
CA GLY A 44 -10.87 -16.10 10.24
C GLY A 44 -11.75 -15.51 9.15
N GLN A 45 -12.08 -14.23 9.37
CA GLN A 45 -12.93 -13.46 8.46
C GLN A 45 -12.25 -13.14 7.12
N PHE A 46 -10.93 -13.16 7.05
CA PHE A 46 -10.17 -12.86 5.84
C PHE A 46 -9.80 -14.17 5.12
N SER A 47 -10.67 -14.59 4.20
CA SER A 47 -10.47 -15.79 3.37
C SER A 47 -9.07 -15.82 2.74
N ILE A 48 -8.47 -17.00 2.65
CA ILE A 48 -7.13 -17.21 2.09
C ILE A 48 -7.00 -16.61 0.68
N GLU A 49 -8.04 -16.73 -0.14
CA GLU A 49 -8.13 -16.21 -1.50
C GLU A 49 -8.05 -14.68 -1.57
N MET A 50 -8.39 -13.97 -0.49
CA MET A 50 -8.40 -12.50 -0.47
C MET A 50 -6.99 -11.91 -0.41
N TRP A 51 -6.06 -12.59 0.26
CA TRP A 51 -4.72 -12.07 0.55
C TRP A 51 -3.60 -12.86 -0.14
N THR A 52 -3.86 -14.11 -0.51
CA THR A 52 -2.94 -14.87 -1.35
C THR A 52 -2.93 -14.33 -2.78
N HIS A 53 -1.73 -14.27 -3.33
CA HIS A 53 -1.47 -13.96 -4.72
C HIS A 53 -0.27 -14.81 -5.13
N PRO A 54 -0.51 -16.06 -5.56
CA PRO A 54 0.55 -16.98 -5.95
C PRO A 54 1.43 -16.32 -7.01
N ILE A 55 2.76 -16.41 -6.83
CA ILE A 55 3.69 -15.96 -7.87
C ILE A 55 3.46 -16.83 -9.09
N ASN A 56 3.23 -16.20 -10.24
CA ASN A 56 3.06 -16.88 -11.51
C ASN A 56 3.85 -16.16 -12.60
N GLU A 57 3.86 -16.74 -13.81
CA GLU A 57 4.57 -16.20 -14.98
C GLU A 57 4.23 -14.74 -15.32
N ASN A 58 3.05 -14.25 -14.90
CA ASN A 58 2.57 -12.88 -15.14
C ASN A 58 2.73 -11.95 -13.93
N ILE A 59 3.06 -12.49 -12.74
CA ILE A 59 3.20 -11.73 -11.49
C ILE A 59 4.55 -12.07 -10.87
N THR A 60 5.58 -11.37 -11.31
CA THR A 60 6.98 -11.64 -10.94
C THR A 60 7.48 -10.79 -9.77
N THR A 61 6.77 -9.72 -9.38
CA THR A 61 7.15 -8.85 -8.26
C THR A 61 5.92 -8.28 -7.55
N ARG A 62 5.89 -8.39 -6.20
CA ARG A 62 4.98 -7.60 -5.35
C ARG A 62 5.74 -6.35 -4.89
N THR A 63 5.26 -5.17 -5.25
CA THR A 63 5.83 -3.90 -4.80
C THR A 63 4.83 -3.18 -3.90
N THR A 64 5.29 -2.63 -2.79
CA THR A 64 4.51 -1.75 -1.90
C THR A 64 4.42 -0.31 -2.43
N ASN A 65 5.06 -0.03 -3.57
CA ASN A 65 5.15 1.28 -4.22
C ASN A 65 3.79 1.98 -4.34
N GLY A 66 2.70 1.25 -4.63
CA GLY A 66 1.37 1.84 -4.74
C GLY A 66 0.86 2.40 -3.41
N ALA A 67 0.88 1.58 -2.36
CA ALA A 67 0.46 1.97 -1.02
C ALA A 67 1.39 3.04 -0.42
N GLU A 68 2.70 2.88 -0.60
CA GLU A 68 3.70 3.86 -0.14
C GLU A 68 3.52 5.22 -0.82
N ARG A 69 3.31 5.25 -2.14
CA ARG A 69 3.04 6.50 -2.87
C ARG A 69 1.73 7.14 -2.42
N PHE A 70 0.69 6.34 -2.18
CA PHE A 70 -0.57 6.86 -1.64
C PHE A 70 -0.36 7.50 -0.27
N HIS A 71 0.27 6.80 0.67
CA HIS A 71 0.55 7.34 2.01
C HIS A 71 1.46 8.57 1.95
N GLN A 72 2.48 8.58 1.10
CA GLN A 72 3.35 9.73 0.90
C GLN A 72 2.55 10.95 0.42
N GLY A 73 1.70 10.77 -0.59
CA GLY A 73 0.84 11.83 -1.11
C GLY A 73 -0.17 12.31 -0.07
N PHE A 74 -0.91 11.39 0.54
CA PHE A 74 -1.87 11.69 1.60
C PHE A 74 -1.24 12.46 2.76
N ASN A 75 -0.10 12.00 3.28
CA ASN A 75 0.59 12.67 4.37
C ASN A 75 1.11 14.06 3.98
N SER A 76 1.43 14.27 2.70
CA SER A 76 1.90 15.58 2.20
C SER A 76 0.81 16.67 2.15
N GLU A 77 -0.47 16.30 2.27
CA GLU A 77 -1.59 17.24 2.33
C GLU A 77 -1.74 17.89 3.73
N PHE A 78 -1.07 17.35 4.75
CA PHE A 78 -1.13 17.88 6.11
C PHE A 78 0.12 18.66 6.46
N TYR A 79 -0.06 19.91 6.90
CA TYR A 79 1.02 20.79 7.36
C TYR A 79 1.14 20.85 8.89
N THR A 80 0.39 19.99 9.60
CA THR A 80 0.40 19.90 11.07
C THR A 80 0.65 18.46 11.49
N THR A 81 1.35 18.28 12.61
CA THR A 81 1.63 16.95 13.16
C THR A 81 0.36 16.22 13.62
N ASN A 82 -0.67 16.98 14.02
CA ASN A 82 -1.94 16.44 14.51
C ASN A 82 -3.11 17.14 13.79
N PRO A 83 -3.43 16.74 12.55
CA PRO A 83 -4.57 17.30 11.83
C PRO A 83 -5.89 16.90 12.51
N SER A 84 -6.89 17.78 12.44
CA SER A 84 -8.21 17.45 12.97
C SER A 84 -8.90 16.40 12.08
N VAL A 85 -9.85 15.65 12.65
CA VAL A 85 -10.63 14.67 11.89
C VAL A 85 -11.34 15.30 10.68
N PHE A 86 -11.75 16.56 10.80
CA PHE A 86 -12.38 17.31 9.70
C PHE A 86 -11.41 17.55 8.54
N MET A 87 -10.17 17.95 8.84
CA MET A 87 -9.13 18.12 7.81
C MET A 87 -8.84 16.80 7.09
N VAL A 88 -8.74 15.71 7.84
CA VAL A 88 -8.53 14.38 7.27
C VAL A 88 -9.67 13.99 6.33
N ILE A 89 -10.93 14.20 6.74
CA ILE A 89 -12.10 13.91 5.92
C ILE A 89 -12.09 14.74 4.63
N ASP A 90 -11.74 16.02 4.70
CA ASP A 90 -11.72 16.89 3.53
C ASP A 90 -10.64 16.48 2.52
N VAL A 91 -9.44 16.12 3.00
CA VAL A 91 -8.37 15.57 2.16
C VAL A 91 -8.83 14.27 1.48
N LEU A 92 -9.46 13.35 2.21
CA LEU A 92 -9.98 12.10 1.65
C LEU A 92 -11.04 12.33 0.57
N LYS A 93 -11.95 13.29 0.78
CA LYS A 93 -12.94 13.67 -0.23
C LYS A 93 -12.29 14.20 -1.49
N ASN A 94 -11.28 15.06 -1.38
CA ASN A 94 -10.55 15.59 -2.53
C ASN A 94 -9.85 14.49 -3.32
N ILE A 95 -9.17 13.57 -2.62
CA ILE A 95 -8.52 12.41 -3.26
C ILE A 95 -9.55 11.53 -3.98
N HIS A 96 -10.72 11.31 -3.37
CA HIS A 96 -11.80 10.54 -3.99
C HIS A 96 -12.31 11.22 -5.27
N ILE A 97 -12.59 12.53 -5.23
CA ILE A 97 -13.02 13.31 -6.39
C ILE A 97 -12.00 13.20 -7.53
N ASP A 98 -10.71 13.38 -7.23
CA ASP A 98 -9.64 13.28 -8.22
C ASP A 98 -9.53 11.86 -8.82
N THR A 99 -9.73 10.83 -7.99
CA THR A 99 -9.65 9.44 -8.42
C THR A 99 -10.80 9.09 -9.35
N VAL A 100 -12.04 9.40 -8.96
CA VAL A 100 -13.24 9.17 -9.77
C VAL A 100 -13.16 9.96 -11.08
N THR A 101 -12.69 11.20 -11.03
CA THR A 101 -12.49 12.03 -12.23
C THR A 101 -11.53 11.37 -13.21
N ARG A 102 -10.38 10.87 -12.74
CA ARG A 102 -9.40 10.15 -13.57
C ARG A 102 -9.95 8.84 -14.13
N MET A 103 -10.70 8.07 -13.34
CA MET A 103 -11.35 6.84 -13.80
C MET A 103 -12.37 7.14 -14.91
N ASN A 104 -13.18 8.18 -14.75
CA ASN A 104 -14.15 8.62 -15.75
C ASN A 104 -13.47 9.11 -17.04
N GLN A 105 -12.35 9.85 -16.92
CA GLN A 105 -11.55 10.26 -18.09
C GLN A 105 -11.03 9.06 -18.87
N TYR A 106 -10.48 8.07 -18.17
CA TYR A 106 -10.00 6.83 -18.79
C TYR A 106 -11.12 6.06 -19.48
N HIS A 107 -12.27 5.91 -18.80
CA HIS A 107 -13.45 5.23 -19.35
C HIS A 107 -13.98 5.93 -20.62
N ASN A 108 -13.95 7.26 -20.64
CA ASN A 108 -14.37 8.07 -21.78
C ASN A 108 -13.32 8.19 -22.89
N GLY A 109 -12.20 7.44 -22.81
CA GLY A 109 -11.14 7.45 -23.82
C GLY A 109 -10.37 8.78 -23.92
N VAL A 110 -10.53 9.67 -22.95
CA VAL A 110 -9.76 10.91 -22.87
C VAL A 110 -8.36 10.55 -22.40
N GLN A 111 -7.38 10.59 -23.29
CA GLN A 111 -6.00 10.33 -22.90
C GLN A 111 -5.55 11.34 -21.85
N ASN A 112 -4.88 10.85 -20.81
CA ASN A 112 -4.17 11.69 -19.87
C ASN A 112 -3.15 12.52 -20.65
N ILE A 113 -3.46 13.79 -20.92
CA ILE A 113 -2.43 14.78 -21.20
C ILE A 113 -1.62 14.82 -19.91
N VAL A 114 -0.45 14.20 -19.91
CA VAL A 114 0.54 14.36 -18.83
C VAL A 114 0.72 15.86 -18.68
N ARG A 115 0.09 16.45 -17.66
CA ARG A 115 0.15 17.89 -17.46
C ARG A 115 1.62 18.23 -17.23
N PRO A 116 2.23 19.16 -17.98
CA PRO A 116 3.62 19.60 -17.77
C PRO A 116 3.91 20.14 -16.35
N ILE A 117 2.88 20.25 -15.51
CA ILE A 117 2.90 20.77 -14.15
C ILE A 117 3.87 20.00 -13.24
N GLU A 118 4.04 18.68 -13.42
CA GLU A 118 5.03 17.92 -12.65
C GLU A 118 6.47 18.28 -13.03
N LYS A 119 6.74 18.54 -14.32
CA LYS A 119 8.03 19.09 -14.77
C LYS A 119 8.25 20.51 -14.24
N GLN A 120 7.22 21.36 -14.22
CA GLN A 120 7.34 22.73 -13.72
C GLN A 120 7.53 22.81 -12.20
N LYS A 121 6.86 21.94 -11.41
CA LYS A 121 7.08 21.85 -9.96
C LYS A 121 8.48 21.32 -9.62
N GLN A 122 9.00 20.33 -10.35
CA GLN A 122 10.39 19.88 -10.19
C GLN A 122 11.38 20.99 -10.53
N VAL A 123 11.23 21.65 -11.67
CA VAL A 123 12.12 22.74 -12.10
C VAL A 123 12.11 23.90 -11.11
N SER A 124 10.93 24.30 -10.61
CA SER A 124 10.81 25.34 -9.58
C SER A 124 11.51 24.94 -8.26
N LYS A 125 11.40 23.68 -7.85
CA LYS A 125 12.09 23.16 -6.66
C LYS A 125 13.61 23.18 -6.82
N TYR A 126 14.15 22.83 -7.98
CA TYR A 126 15.59 22.92 -8.27
C TYR A 126 16.10 24.36 -8.31
N ILE A 127 15.34 25.29 -8.89
CA ILE A 127 15.69 26.71 -8.94
C ILE A 127 15.75 27.30 -7.53
N ILE A 128 14.76 27.00 -6.67
CA ILE A 128 14.75 27.49 -5.27
C ILE A 128 15.96 26.94 -4.49
N VAL A 129 16.29 25.66 -4.64
CA VAL A 129 17.46 25.05 -3.99
C VAL A 129 18.77 25.68 -4.46
N ILE A 130 18.92 25.94 -5.77
CA ILE A 130 20.10 26.62 -6.31
C ILE A 130 20.24 28.03 -5.73
N PHE A 131 19.17 28.84 -5.70
CA PHE A 131 19.22 30.20 -5.12
C PHE A 131 19.54 30.22 -3.62
N SER A 132 19.22 29.14 -2.90
CA SER A 132 19.49 28.98 -1.46
C SER A 132 20.96 28.63 -1.15
N ILE A 133 21.71 28.15 -2.14
CA ILE A 133 23.11 27.72 -1.99
C ILE A 133 24.08 28.86 -2.36
N PHE A 134 23.62 29.85 -3.12
CA PHE A 134 24.44 30.96 -3.63
C PHE A 134 24.17 32.32 -2.95
N ASN A 135 23.44 32.35 -1.83
CA ASN A 135 23.39 33.45 -0.85
C ASN A 135 23.81 32.93 0.52
#